data_AF-A0A7K4A015-F1
#
_entry.id   AF-A0A7K4A015-F1
#
_cell.length_a   1.000
_cell.length_b   1.000
_cell.length_c   1.000
_cell.angle_alpha   90.00
_cell.angle_beta   90.00
_cell.angle_gamma   90.00
#
_symmetry.space_group_name_H-M   'P 1'
#
loop_
_entity.id
_entity.type
_entity.pdbx_description
1 polymer ?
#
loop_
_entity_poly.entity_id
_entity_poly.type
_entity_poly.pdbx_seq_one_letter_code
_entity_poly.pdbx_strand_id
1 'polypeptide(L)'
;LAAGVDFPASQVVFESLAMGIEWLNVHEFNQMLGRAGRPGYHDKGLVYILAEPGRRFSSGRGESEDEMALALLNGQMEDVSPQFEEQQQLEEVLANAVAAKSRADLERLHALTVGLDDLNCALSSLEKADLVQGIAPTQLGEAAAAHFLAPEQVDSIARLLKKRKGPLEIAVELESFEDLYLKFAERISTKLHMQISQRALHGSFLDLLSSADLRELENKLQRYCLDFARDFLRCTHKESPYCGCVQKSISLRILELREEGKSPEEIINHFSDRYGMYAYQGDLINWLDQMVRYLEAIEAVAKVLGKGEAAKEAGERKRRVEGE
;
A
#
# COMPACT_ATOMS: atom_id res chain seq x y z
N LEU A 1 -9.60 -14.42 1.02
CA LEU A 1 -10.65 -15.44 0.73
C LEU A 1 -11.92 -15.23 1.55
N ALA A 2 -11.80 -14.95 2.86
CA ALA A 2 -12.97 -14.76 3.73
C ALA A 2 -13.71 -13.43 3.49
N ALA A 3 -13.01 -12.39 3.06
CA ALA A 3 -13.58 -11.18 2.51
C ALA A 3 -13.52 -11.27 0.97
N GLY A 4 -14.66 -11.15 0.29
CA GLY A 4 -14.69 -10.81 -1.15
C GLY A 4 -15.44 -11.74 -2.11
N VAL A 5 -15.71 -13.01 -1.76
CA VAL A 5 -16.51 -13.91 -2.62
C VAL A 5 -17.32 -14.90 -1.77
N ASP A 6 -18.59 -15.14 -2.14
CA ASP A 6 -19.48 -16.09 -1.45
C ASP A 6 -19.08 -17.54 -1.75
N PHE A 7 -18.26 -18.12 -0.87
CA PHE A 7 -17.82 -19.52 -0.94
C PHE A 7 -18.22 -20.22 0.36
N PRO A 8 -19.46 -20.75 0.44
CA PRO A 8 -19.91 -21.51 1.59
C PRO A 8 -19.38 -22.96 1.52
N ALA A 9 -18.98 -23.48 2.67
CA ALA A 9 -18.42 -24.82 2.84
C ALA A 9 -19.31 -25.67 3.77
N SER A 10 -19.10 -26.99 3.83
CA SER A 10 -19.74 -27.83 4.84
C SER A 10 -19.24 -27.51 6.25
N GLN A 11 -17.96 -27.17 6.35
CA GLN A 11 -17.27 -26.94 7.60
C GLN A 11 -16.17 -25.90 7.44
N VAL A 12 -15.83 -25.22 8.53
CA VAL A 12 -14.69 -24.31 8.65
C VAL A 12 -13.79 -24.84 9.77
N VAL A 13 -12.49 -24.84 9.53
CA VAL A 13 -11.49 -25.29 10.51
C VAL A 13 -10.50 -24.15 10.73
N PHE A 14 -10.39 -23.70 11.97
CA PHE A 14 -9.34 -22.79 12.43
C PHE A 14 -8.19 -23.63 12.97
N GLU A 15 -7.10 -23.72 12.20
CA GLU A 15 -5.85 -24.33 12.64
C GLU A 15 -5.13 -23.46 13.68
N SER A 16 -5.23 -22.14 13.53
CA SER A 16 -4.65 -21.12 14.41
C SER A 16 -5.62 -19.94 14.48
N LEU A 17 -5.66 -19.26 15.63
CA LEU A 17 -6.43 -18.01 15.81
C LEU A 17 -5.60 -16.75 15.58
N ALA A 18 -4.34 -16.90 15.16
CA ALA A 18 -3.47 -15.82 14.76
C ALA A 18 -3.31 -15.76 13.23
N MET A 19 -3.33 -14.54 12.68
CA MET A 19 -2.88 -14.21 11.34
C MET A 19 -1.50 -13.56 11.42
N GLY A 20 -0.45 -14.34 11.16
CA GLY A 20 0.93 -13.88 11.32
C GLY A 20 1.25 -13.65 12.80
N ILE A 21 1.50 -12.39 13.18
CA ILE A 21 1.80 -11.99 14.57
C ILE A 21 0.60 -11.39 15.30
N GLU A 22 -0.54 -11.25 14.62
CA GLU A 22 -1.74 -10.63 15.15
C GLU A 22 -2.83 -11.66 15.40
N TRP A 23 -3.60 -11.47 16.48
CA TRP A 23 -4.79 -12.27 16.75
C TRP A 23 -5.93 -11.87 15.83
N LEU A 24 -6.76 -12.84 15.44
CA LEU A 24 -8.03 -12.55 14.79
C LEU A 24 -8.87 -11.63 15.68
N ASN A 25 -9.56 -10.67 15.08
CA ASN A 25 -10.61 -9.93 15.76
C ASN A 25 -11.98 -10.64 15.60
N VAL A 26 -12.97 -10.20 16.38
CA VAL A 26 -14.33 -10.80 16.37
C VAL A 26 -14.96 -10.73 14.98
N HIS A 27 -14.71 -9.66 14.22
CA HIS A 27 -15.24 -9.47 12.88
C HIS A 27 -14.68 -10.50 11.89
N GLU A 28 -13.36 -10.68 11.85
CA GLU A 28 -12.67 -11.65 11.01
C GLU A 28 -13.08 -13.08 11.35
N PHE A 29 -13.14 -13.39 12.64
CA PHE A 29 -13.60 -14.69 13.13
C PHE A 29 -15.03 -14.99 12.66
N ASN A 30 -15.95 -14.02 12.80
CA ASN A 30 -17.33 -14.17 12.34
C ASN A 30 -17.45 -14.26 10.81
N GLN A 31 -16.67 -13.49 10.05
CA GLN A 31 -16.63 -13.61 8.59
C GLN A 31 -16.17 -15.01 8.14
N MET A 32 -15.17 -15.58 8.81
CA MET A 32 -14.65 -16.89 8.49
C MET A 32 -15.64 -18.00 8.88
N LEU A 33 -16.15 -17.99 10.11
CA LEU A 33 -17.08 -19.01 10.61
C LEU A 33 -18.42 -18.99 9.87
N GLY A 34 -18.86 -17.81 9.42
CA GLY A 34 -20.10 -17.63 8.66
C GLY A 34 -20.13 -18.38 7.32
N ARG A 35 -18.99 -18.91 6.87
CA ARG A 35 -18.90 -19.76 5.67
C ARG A 35 -19.26 -21.21 5.94
N ALA A 36 -19.39 -21.62 7.20
CA ALA A 36 -19.79 -22.98 7.55
C ALA A 36 -21.30 -23.17 7.37
N GLY A 37 -21.68 -24.16 6.58
CA GLY A 37 -23.08 -24.46 6.24
C GLY A 37 -23.46 -23.87 4.90
N ARG A 38 -23.92 -24.73 3.97
CA ARG A 38 -24.37 -24.31 2.64
C ARG A 38 -25.90 -24.23 2.66
N PRO A 39 -26.50 -23.06 2.37
CA PRO A 39 -27.95 -22.91 2.31
C PRO A 39 -28.56 -23.96 1.38
N GLY A 40 -29.56 -24.70 1.88
CA GLY A 40 -30.26 -25.75 1.13
C GLY A 40 -29.56 -27.11 1.05
N TYR A 41 -28.33 -27.26 1.56
CA TYR A 41 -27.60 -28.53 1.55
C TYR A 41 -27.28 -29.08 2.94
N HIS A 42 -27.10 -28.21 3.94
CA HIS A 42 -26.73 -28.62 5.30
C HIS A 42 -27.70 -28.01 6.32
N ASP A 43 -28.16 -28.83 7.27
CA ASP A 43 -29.01 -28.37 8.38
C ASP A 43 -28.22 -27.55 9.42
N LYS A 44 -26.89 -27.76 9.48
CA LYS A 44 -25.97 -27.09 10.41
C LYS A 44 -24.63 -26.80 9.73
N GLY A 45 -24.03 -25.66 10.07
CA GLY A 45 -22.63 -25.37 9.78
C GLY A 45 -21.74 -25.90 10.91
N LEU A 46 -20.67 -26.62 10.57
CA LEU A 46 -19.71 -27.12 11.56
C LEU A 46 -18.47 -26.24 11.57
N VAL A 47 -18.07 -25.81 12.76
CA VAL A 47 -16.87 -25.01 12.97
C VAL A 47 -15.98 -25.73 13.97
N TYR A 48 -14.73 -25.96 13.61
CA TYR A 48 -13.72 -26.59 14.46
C TYR A 48 -12.61 -25.58 14.75
N ILE A 49 -12.26 -25.43 16.03
CA ILE A 49 -11.14 -24.60 16.48
C ILE A 49 -10.11 -25.52 17.10
N LEU A 50 -8.90 -25.55 16.54
CA LEU A 50 -7.80 -26.38 16.99
C LEU A 50 -6.84 -25.59 17.89
N ALA A 51 -7.37 -24.86 18.88
CA ALA A 51 -6.56 -24.02 19.76
C ALA A 51 -5.60 -24.85 20.62
N GLU A 52 -4.33 -24.46 20.68
CA GLU A 52 -3.31 -25.10 21.51
C GLU A 52 -3.23 -24.41 22.90
N PRO A 53 -3.54 -25.12 24.00
CA PRO A 53 -3.50 -24.52 25.33
C PRO A 53 -2.12 -23.94 25.67
N GLY A 54 -2.09 -22.67 26.09
CA GLY A 54 -0.86 -22.00 26.50
C GLY A 54 0.09 -21.58 25.37
N ARG A 55 -0.28 -21.80 24.10
CA ARG A 55 0.49 -21.29 22.95
C ARG A 55 0.40 -19.76 22.89
N ARG A 56 1.54 -19.10 22.65
CA ARG A 56 1.67 -17.64 22.51
C ARG A 56 2.39 -17.30 21.22
N PHE A 57 1.87 -16.34 20.46
CA PHE A 57 2.43 -15.94 19.16
C PHE A 57 3.34 -14.71 19.22
N SER A 58 3.21 -13.88 20.28
CA SER A 58 4.08 -12.72 20.49
C SER A 58 4.64 -12.75 21.91
N SER A 59 5.95 -12.50 22.04
CA SER A 59 6.65 -12.39 23.32
C SER A 59 6.20 -11.16 24.15
N GLY A 60 5.43 -10.25 23.56
CA GLY A 60 4.91 -9.03 24.21
C GLY A 60 3.43 -9.06 24.62
N ARG A 61 2.61 -10.04 24.16
CA ARG A 61 1.20 -10.16 24.54
C ARG A 61 1.02 -11.34 25.51
N GLY A 62 0.28 -11.11 26.60
CA GLY A 62 0.13 -12.08 27.69
C GLY A 62 -0.87 -13.22 27.41
N GLU A 63 -1.75 -13.01 26.44
CA GLU A 63 -2.89 -13.89 26.15
C GLU A 63 -2.43 -15.17 25.43
N SER A 64 -2.97 -16.31 25.86
CA SER A 64 -2.79 -17.59 25.17
C SER A 64 -3.87 -17.84 24.11
N GLU A 65 -3.61 -18.76 23.18
CA GLU A 65 -4.54 -19.08 22.10
C GLU A 65 -5.90 -19.59 22.61
N ASP A 66 -5.92 -20.34 23.72
CA ASP A 66 -7.16 -20.81 24.35
C ASP A 66 -7.96 -19.68 25.02
N GLU A 67 -7.28 -18.69 25.63
CA GLU A 67 -7.93 -17.48 26.15
C GLU A 67 -8.54 -16.67 24.99
N MET A 68 -7.80 -16.53 23.88
CA MET A 68 -8.29 -15.86 22.68
C MET A 68 -9.47 -16.61 22.03
N ALA A 69 -9.46 -17.94 21.99
CA ALA A 69 -10.57 -18.74 21.50
C ALA A 69 -11.87 -18.46 22.27
N LEU A 70 -11.78 -18.41 23.61
CA LEU A 70 -12.91 -18.08 24.46
C LEU A 70 -13.35 -16.63 24.28
N ALA A 71 -12.42 -15.69 24.12
CA ALA A 71 -12.74 -14.29 23.85
C ALA A 71 -13.49 -14.13 22.52
N LEU A 72 -13.05 -14.79 21.45
CA LEU A 72 -13.68 -14.74 20.12
C LEU A 72 -15.07 -15.38 20.10
N LEU A 73 -15.25 -16.52 20.78
CA LEU A 73 -16.55 -17.20 20.86
C LEU A 73 -17.60 -16.40 21.65
N ASN A 74 -17.17 -15.64 22.65
CA ASN A 74 -18.05 -14.79 23.46
C ASN A 74 -18.10 -13.33 22.97
N GLY A 75 -17.25 -12.97 22.00
CA GLY A 75 -17.12 -11.62 21.48
C GLY A 75 -18.39 -11.18 20.75
N GLN A 76 -18.79 -9.94 20.99
CA GLN A 76 -19.88 -9.33 20.24
C GLN A 76 -19.30 -8.51 19.08
N MET A 77 -20.03 -8.46 17.97
CA MET A 77 -19.68 -7.58 16.87
C MET A 77 -19.72 -6.14 17.35
N GLU A 78 -18.59 -5.44 17.23
CA GLU A 78 -18.49 -4.03 17.56
C GLU A 78 -19.24 -3.18 16.52
N ASP A 79 -19.70 -2.00 16.96
CA ASP A 79 -20.30 -1.03 16.05
C ASP A 79 -19.28 -0.56 15.01
N VAL A 80 -19.71 -0.45 13.75
CA VAL A 80 -18.86 0.07 12.68
C VAL A 80 -18.73 1.58 12.85
N SER A 81 -17.61 2.02 13.40
CA SER A 81 -17.23 3.43 13.45
C SER A 81 -16.07 3.66 12.48
N PRO A 82 -16.30 4.18 11.27
CA PRO A 82 -15.22 4.48 10.34
C PRO A 82 -14.31 5.55 10.96
N GLN A 83 -13.01 5.28 10.97
CA GLN A 83 -11.99 6.23 11.41
C GLN A 83 -11.25 6.69 10.16
N PHE A 84 -11.35 7.99 9.88
CA PHE A 84 -10.63 8.62 8.79
C PHE A 84 -9.40 9.33 9.35
N GLU A 85 -8.26 9.11 8.72
CA GLU A 85 -7.07 9.92 8.98
C GLU A 85 -7.30 11.36 8.50
N GLU A 86 -6.57 12.33 9.06
CA GLU A 86 -6.74 13.75 8.77
C GLU A 86 -6.75 14.03 7.26
N GLN A 87 -5.82 13.44 6.51
CA GLN A 87 -5.73 13.62 5.05
C GLN A 87 -6.98 13.09 4.31
N GLN A 88 -7.52 11.94 4.72
CA GLN A 88 -8.72 11.35 4.14
C GLN A 88 -9.95 12.21 4.44
N GLN A 89 -10.03 12.76 5.65
CA GLN A 89 -11.11 13.70 6.00
C GLN A 89 -11.06 14.97 5.14
N LEU A 90 -9.87 15.52 4.90
CA LEU A 90 -9.71 16.71 4.06
C LEU A 90 -10.09 16.43 2.60
N GLU A 91 -9.72 15.27 2.06
CA GLU A 91 -10.13 14.81 0.73
C GLU A 91 -11.67 14.73 0.62
N GLU A 92 -12.32 14.10 1.60
CA GLU A 92 -13.77 13.94 1.63
C GLU A 92 -14.49 15.30 1.80
N VAL A 93 -13.98 16.20 2.65
CA VAL A 93 -14.53 17.56 2.78
C VAL A 93 -14.37 18.35 1.49
N LEU A 94 -13.26 18.19 0.78
CA LEU A 94 -13.05 18.83 -0.53
C LEU A 94 -14.03 18.29 -1.58
N ALA A 95 -14.25 16.98 -1.63
CA ALA A 95 -15.26 16.37 -2.51
C ALA A 95 -16.66 16.91 -2.22
N ASN A 96 -17.02 17.03 -0.94
CA ASN A 96 -18.28 17.64 -0.52
C ASN A 96 -18.36 19.12 -0.90
N ALA A 97 -17.26 19.88 -0.81
CA ALA A 97 -17.20 21.27 -1.23
C ALA A 97 -17.40 21.44 -2.74
N VAL A 98 -16.85 20.53 -3.55
CA VAL A 98 -17.06 20.51 -5.01
C VAL A 98 -18.50 20.17 -5.38
N ALA A 99 -19.15 19.27 -4.64
CA ALA A 99 -20.54 18.88 -4.89
C ALA A 99 -21.57 19.92 -4.39
N ALA A 100 -21.24 20.68 -3.35
CA ALA A 100 -22.16 21.60 -2.70
C ALA A 100 -22.44 22.86 -3.53
N LYS A 101 -23.70 23.31 -3.54
CA LYS A 101 -24.10 24.57 -4.22
C LYS A 101 -24.10 25.79 -3.31
N SER A 102 -24.02 25.59 -2.00
CA SER A 102 -24.05 26.66 -1.00
C SER A 102 -23.46 26.18 0.33
N ARG A 103 -23.19 27.10 1.26
CA ARG A 103 -22.69 26.77 2.60
C ARG A 103 -23.61 25.81 3.36
N ALA A 104 -24.92 26.08 3.34
CA ALA A 104 -25.91 25.24 4.00
C ALA A 104 -25.99 23.84 3.39
N ASP A 105 -25.72 23.73 2.08
CA ASP A 105 -25.67 22.45 1.37
C ASP A 105 -24.44 21.63 1.79
N LEU A 106 -23.28 22.28 1.89
CA LEU A 106 -22.04 21.69 2.39
C LEU A 106 -22.17 21.21 3.84
N GLU A 107 -22.74 22.04 4.72
CA GLU A 107 -23.00 21.65 6.11
C GLU A 107 -23.93 20.43 6.20
N ARG A 108 -24.94 20.35 5.31
CA ARG A 108 -25.82 19.19 5.22
C ARG A 108 -25.07 17.95 4.74
N LEU A 109 -24.26 18.05 3.68
CA LEU A 109 -23.47 16.92 3.17
C LEU A 109 -22.50 16.41 4.24
N HIS A 110 -21.75 17.31 4.86
CA HIS A 110 -20.81 16.99 5.92
C HIS A 110 -21.49 16.28 7.10
N ALA A 111 -22.66 16.74 7.54
CA ALA A 111 -23.41 16.10 8.62
C ALA A 111 -23.98 14.71 8.25
N LEU A 112 -24.11 14.39 6.95
CA LEU A 112 -24.53 13.08 6.46
C LEU A 112 -23.35 12.12 6.28
N THR A 113 -22.12 12.64 6.21
CA THR A 113 -20.91 11.83 6.10
C THR A 113 -20.44 11.41 7.49
N VAL A 114 -20.35 10.10 7.71
CA VAL A 114 -19.94 9.53 9.00
C VAL A 114 -18.42 9.65 9.14
N GLY A 115 -17.93 10.01 10.33
CA GLY A 115 -16.50 9.94 10.67
C GLY A 115 -15.67 11.17 10.30
N LEU A 116 -16.30 12.29 9.93
CA LEU A 116 -15.62 13.57 9.72
C LEU A 116 -15.57 14.41 11.00
N ASP A 117 -14.47 15.13 11.20
CA ASP A 117 -14.26 16.12 12.25
C ASP A 117 -14.90 17.48 11.88
N ASP A 118 -14.57 18.57 12.59
CA ASP A 118 -15.14 19.91 12.36
C ASP A 118 -14.89 20.44 10.93
N LEU A 119 -15.97 20.63 10.18
CA LEU A 119 -15.99 21.25 8.85
C LEU A 119 -15.18 22.56 8.76
N ASN A 120 -15.23 23.43 9.77
CA ASN A 120 -14.54 24.72 9.71
C ASN A 120 -13.02 24.56 9.81
N CYS A 121 -12.56 23.62 10.65
CA CYS A 121 -11.15 23.26 10.73
C CYS A 121 -10.67 22.70 9.39
N ALA A 122 -11.44 21.77 8.80
CA ALA A 122 -11.12 21.18 7.50
C ALA A 122 -11.06 22.23 6.38
N LEU A 123 -12.04 23.13 6.29
CA LEU A 123 -12.03 24.21 5.30
C LEU A 123 -10.86 25.17 5.48
N SER A 124 -10.48 25.48 6.73
CA SER A 124 -9.29 26.30 6.98
C SER A 124 -8.01 25.62 6.50
N SER A 125 -7.89 24.31 6.68
CA SER A 125 -6.74 23.54 6.16
C SER A 125 -6.74 23.48 4.63
N LEU A 126 -7.89 23.27 4.00
CA LEU A 126 -8.02 23.28 2.53
C LEU A 126 -7.73 24.65 1.92
N GLU A 127 -8.11 25.74 2.61
CA GLU A 127 -7.83 27.11 2.16
C GLU A 127 -6.33 27.44 2.27
N LYS A 128 -5.65 26.96 3.33
CA LYS A 128 -4.17 27.05 3.43
C LYS A 128 -3.45 26.31 2.31
N ALA A 129 -4.06 25.24 1.79
CA ALA A 129 -3.55 24.47 0.66
C ALA A 129 -3.97 25.03 -0.71
N ASP A 130 -4.67 26.18 -0.76
CA ASP A 130 -5.19 26.82 -1.99
C ASP A 130 -6.16 25.91 -2.79
N LEU A 131 -6.85 24.99 -2.11
CA LEU A 131 -7.83 24.07 -2.71
C LEU A 131 -9.25 24.62 -2.67
N VAL A 132 -9.54 25.52 -1.73
CA VAL A 132 -10.82 26.23 -1.63
C VAL A 132 -10.61 27.71 -1.34
N GLN A 133 -11.58 28.54 -1.69
CA GLN A 133 -11.72 29.94 -1.28
C GLN A 133 -13.03 30.08 -0.52
N GLY A 134 -12.95 30.16 0.82
CA GLY A 134 -14.11 29.99 1.69
C GLY A 134 -14.74 28.61 1.56
N ILE A 135 -15.79 28.47 0.74
CA ILE A 135 -16.44 27.19 0.44
C ILE A 135 -16.32 26.77 -1.03
N ALA A 136 -15.90 27.67 -1.91
CA ALA A 136 -15.86 27.41 -3.33
C ALA A 136 -14.53 26.71 -3.65
N PRO A 137 -14.52 25.56 -4.36
CA PRO A 137 -13.28 24.93 -4.77
C PRO A 137 -12.53 25.82 -5.76
N THR A 138 -11.20 25.80 -5.69
CA THR A 138 -10.35 26.37 -6.75
C THR A 138 -10.25 25.39 -7.91
N GLN A 139 -9.71 25.80 -9.07
CA GLN A 139 -9.43 24.86 -10.16
C GLN A 139 -8.48 23.73 -9.73
N LEU A 140 -7.58 24.02 -8.79
CA LEU A 140 -6.68 23.01 -8.22
C LEU A 140 -7.44 22.07 -7.28
N GLY A 141 -8.35 22.60 -6.46
CA GLY A 141 -9.24 21.80 -5.63
C GLY A 141 -10.18 20.90 -6.42
N GLU A 142 -10.76 21.39 -7.52
CA GLU A 142 -11.57 20.57 -8.43
C GLU A 142 -10.75 19.43 -9.04
N ALA A 143 -9.53 19.71 -9.51
CA ALA A 143 -8.63 18.67 -10.03
C ALA A 143 -8.23 17.66 -8.95
N ALA A 144 -7.96 18.11 -7.72
CA ALA A 144 -7.62 17.23 -6.61
C ALA A 144 -8.80 16.29 -6.26
N ALA A 145 -10.01 16.84 -6.13
CA ALA A 145 -11.21 16.05 -5.85
C ALA A 145 -11.53 15.04 -6.96
N ALA A 146 -11.37 15.44 -8.23
CA ALA A 146 -11.62 14.55 -9.37
C ALA A 146 -10.67 13.34 -9.43
N HIS A 147 -9.50 13.46 -8.80
CA HIS A 147 -8.46 12.42 -8.78
C HIS A 147 -8.19 11.84 -7.40
N PHE A 148 -9.06 12.09 -6.40
CA PHE A 148 -8.94 11.56 -5.04
C PHE A 148 -7.56 11.86 -4.43
N LEU A 149 -7.08 13.11 -4.60
CA LEU A 149 -5.81 13.55 -4.06
C LEU A 149 -6.01 14.23 -2.71
N ALA A 150 -5.32 13.72 -1.69
CA ALA A 150 -5.17 14.42 -0.42
C ALA A 150 -4.38 15.73 -0.59
N PRO A 151 -4.61 16.75 0.24
CA PRO A 151 -3.89 18.03 0.16
C PRO A 151 -2.36 17.92 0.15
N GLU A 152 -1.80 17.01 0.95
CA GLU A 152 -0.36 16.76 0.98
C GLU A 152 0.20 16.19 -0.34
N GLN A 153 -0.59 15.37 -1.04
CA GLN A 153 -0.23 14.84 -2.35
C GLN A 153 -0.25 15.96 -3.39
N VAL A 154 -1.25 16.84 -3.36
CA VAL A 154 -1.32 18.02 -4.25
C VAL A 154 -0.12 18.94 -4.05
N ASP A 155 0.23 19.26 -2.80
CA ASP A 155 1.44 20.05 -2.49
C ASP A 155 2.70 19.37 -3.03
N SER A 156 2.83 18.06 -2.81
CA SER A 156 3.98 17.29 -3.28
C SER A 156 4.10 17.31 -4.79
N ILE A 157 3.01 17.10 -5.54
CA ILE A 157 2.98 17.21 -7.00
C ILE A 157 3.38 18.62 -7.44
N ALA A 158 2.73 19.65 -6.91
CA ALA A 158 2.97 21.04 -7.29
C ALA A 158 4.44 21.46 -7.05
N ARG A 159 4.99 21.08 -5.90
CA ARG A 159 6.38 21.35 -5.50
C ARG A 159 7.39 20.64 -6.40
N LEU A 160 7.14 19.38 -6.76
CA LEU A 160 8.04 18.60 -7.62
C LEU A 160 7.96 19.05 -9.09
N LEU A 161 6.78 19.40 -9.58
CA LEU A 161 6.59 20.04 -10.88
C LEU A 161 7.34 21.39 -10.95
N LYS A 162 7.31 22.18 -9.86
CA LYS A 162 8.09 23.43 -9.76
C LYS A 162 9.61 23.17 -9.83
N LYS A 163 10.07 22.06 -9.26
CA LYS A 163 11.47 21.59 -9.35
C LYS A 163 11.82 20.92 -10.69
N ARG A 164 10.89 20.90 -11.67
CA ARG A 164 11.04 20.25 -12.98
C ARG A 164 11.39 18.75 -12.88
N LYS A 165 10.83 18.07 -11.89
CA LYS A 165 10.90 16.60 -11.82
C LYS A 165 9.97 15.98 -12.86
N GLY A 166 10.40 14.85 -13.44
CA GLY A 166 9.63 14.13 -14.44
C GLY A 166 8.39 13.45 -13.82
N PRO A 167 7.28 13.26 -14.55
CA PRO A 167 6.04 12.70 -14.01
C PRO A 167 6.19 11.32 -13.36
N LEU A 168 7.01 10.41 -13.92
CA LEU A 168 7.27 9.11 -13.29
C LEU A 168 7.97 9.26 -11.93
N GLU A 169 8.94 10.18 -11.83
CA GLU A 169 9.62 10.44 -10.55
C GLU A 169 8.67 11.02 -9.50
N ILE A 170 7.66 11.78 -9.93
CA ILE A 170 6.64 12.34 -9.05
C ILE A 170 5.69 11.23 -8.58
N ALA A 171 5.19 10.40 -9.50
CA ALA A 171 4.31 9.27 -9.15
C ALA A 171 4.97 8.32 -8.15
N VAL A 172 6.24 7.97 -8.36
CA VAL A 172 7.01 7.12 -7.44
C VAL A 172 7.28 7.79 -6.09
N GLU A 173 7.37 9.12 -6.05
CA GLU A 173 7.51 9.86 -4.79
C GLU A 173 6.20 9.85 -3.99
N LEU A 174 5.05 9.84 -4.67
CA LEU A 174 3.76 9.69 -4.00
C LEU A 174 3.61 8.28 -3.44
N GLU A 175 4.06 7.26 -4.20
CA GLU A 175 4.00 5.87 -3.75
C GLU A 175 5.06 5.01 -4.43
N SER A 176 5.99 4.48 -3.63
CA SER A 176 7.01 3.54 -4.09
C SER A 176 6.55 2.10 -3.91
N PHE A 177 7.01 1.22 -4.80
CA PHE A 177 6.76 -0.21 -4.70
C PHE A 177 7.66 -0.85 -3.63
N GLU A 178 7.05 -1.50 -2.63
CA GLU A 178 7.77 -2.13 -1.52
C GLU A 178 7.57 -3.65 -1.39
N ASP A 179 6.59 -4.23 -2.09
CA ASP A 179 6.23 -5.65 -2.01
C ASP A 179 7.16 -6.58 -2.80
N LEU A 180 8.45 -6.53 -2.44
CA LEU A 180 9.51 -7.31 -3.04
C LEU A 180 10.13 -8.26 -2.00
N TYR A 181 10.23 -9.54 -2.36
CA TYR A 181 10.59 -10.63 -1.46
C TYR A 181 11.80 -11.42 -1.96
N LEU A 182 12.65 -11.88 -1.04
CA LEU A 182 13.83 -12.68 -1.32
C LEU A 182 13.47 -14.17 -1.46
N LYS A 183 13.85 -14.81 -2.57
CA LYS A 183 13.67 -16.27 -2.73
C LYS A 183 14.60 -17.10 -1.84
N PHE A 184 15.58 -16.46 -1.23
CA PHE A 184 16.72 -17.12 -0.58
C PHE A 184 16.96 -16.65 0.86
N ALA A 185 16.01 -15.93 1.48
CA ALA A 185 16.15 -15.42 2.84
C ALA A 185 16.58 -16.52 3.84
N GLU A 186 15.86 -17.64 3.88
CA GLU A 186 16.16 -18.79 4.76
C GLU A 186 17.56 -19.38 4.52
N ARG A 187 18.00 -19.41 3.26
CA ARG A 187 19.32 -19.94 2.89
C ARG A 187 20.44 -19.04 3.38
N ILE A 188 20.26 -17.72 3.27
CA ILE A 188 21.18 -16.74 3.85
C ILE A 188 21.18 -16.86 5.37
N SER A 189 20.00 -16.89 6.00
CA SER A 189 19.86 -16.99 7.45
C SER A 189 20.56 -18.22 8.02
N THR A 190 20.38 -19.37 7.39
CA THR A 190 21.03 -20.62 7.80
C THR A 190 22.54 -20.56 7.63
N LYS A 191 23.02 -20.00 6.50
CA LYS A 191 24.44 -19.97 6.16
C LYS A 191 25.25 -19.01 7.04
N LEU A 192 24.67 -17.85 7.34
CA LEU A 192 25.31 -16.77 8.09
C LEU A 192 24.90 -16.73 9.57
N HIS A 193 24.04 -17.65 10.01
CA HIS A 193 23.50 -17.71 11.38
C HIS A 193 22.89 -16.37 11.85
N MET A 194 22.22 -15.65 10.94
CA MET A 194 21.58 -14.35 11.20
C MET A 194 20.11 -14.37 10.78
N GLN A 195 19.28 -13.55 11.43
CA GLN A 195 17.88 -13.41 11.06
C GLN A 195 17.75 -12.45 9.88
N ILE A 196 17.31 -12.94 8.72
CA ILE A 196 17.09 -12.16 7.50
C ILE A 196 15.60 -12.16 7.20
N SER A 197 15.03 -10.95 7.10
CA SER A 197 13.65 -10.78 6.67
C SER A 197 13.46 -11.29 5.24
N GLN A 198 12.28 -11.83 4.96
CA GLN A 198 11.89 -12.18 3.60
C GLN A 198 11.68 -10.94 2.72
N ARG A 199 11.38 -9.77 3.30
CA ARG A 199 11.22 -8.52 2.55
C ARG A 199 12.58 -7.96 2.12
N ALA A 200 12.75 -7.73 0.82
CA ALA A 200 14.00 -7.29 0.21
C ALA A 200 14.43 -5.88 0.63
N LEU A 201 13.48 -5.04 1.03
CA LEU A 201 13.75 -3.66 1.46
C LEU A 201 13.95 -3.52 2.98
N HIS A 202 13.91 -4.63 3.71
CA HIS A 202 14.14 -4.62 5.15
C HIS A 202 15.62 -4.40 5.48
N GLY A 203 15.89 -3.69 6.59
CA GLY A 203 17.26 -3.33 7.01
C GLY A 203 18.21 -4.53 7.13
N SER A 204 17.72 -5.68 7.60
CA SER A 204 18.53 -6.91 7.71
C SER A 204 19.20 -7.31 6.39
N PHE A 205 18.52 -7.13 5.25
CA PHE A 205 19.10 -7.43 3.94
C PHE A 205 19.98 -6.28 3.46
N LEU A 206 19.54 -5.03 3.63
CA LEU A 206 20.31 -3.86 3.21
C LEU A 206 21.66 -3.74 3.94
N ASP A 207 21.72 -4.10 5.22
CA ASP A 207 22.96 -4.17 6.00
C ASP A 207 23.87 -5.28 5.49
N LEU A 208 23.31 -6.45 5.15
CA LEU A 208 24.07 -7.57 4.59
C LEU A 208 24.78 -7.18 3.28
N LEU A 209 24.17 -6.35 2.44
CA LEU A 209 24.77 -5.89 1.17
C LEU A 209 26.09 -5.13 1.37
N SER A 210 26.25 -4.50 2.54
CA SER A 210 27.47 -3.76 2.91
C SER A 210 28.41 -4.55 3.82
N SER A 211 28.01 -5.76 4.26
CA SER A 211 28.78 -6.61 5.18
C SER A 211 29.88 -7.41 4.47
N ALA A 212 30.94 -7.74 5.21
CA ALA A 212 31.95 -8.70 4.78
C ALA A 212 31.40 -10.14 4.66
N ASP A 213 30.33 -10.46 5.42
CA ASP A 213 29.70 -11.79 5.49
C ASP A 213 29.13 -12.24 4.12
N LEU A 214 28.86 -11.29 3.23
CA LEU A 214 28.44 -11.54 1.85
C LEU A 214 29.41 -12.45 1.09
N ARG A 215 30.69 -12.50 1.49
CA ARG A 215 31.71 -13.39 0.91
C ARG A 215 31.56 -14.85 1.31
N GLU A 216 30.83 -15.15 2.38
CA GLU A 216 30.60 -16.52 2.85
C GLU A 216 29.42 -17.19 2.13
N LEU A 217 28.62 -16.41 1.40
CA LEU A 217 27.51 -16.90 0.60
C LEU A 217 28.00 -17.65 -0.65
N GLU A 218 27.18 -18.57 -1.13
CA GLU A 218 27.45 -19.23 -2.42
C GLU A 218 27.50 -18.22 -3.58
N ASN A 219 28.32 -18.51 -4.60
CA ASN A 219 28.58 -17.61 -5.73
C ASN A 219 27.30 -17.06 -6.39
N LYS A 220 26.23 -17.85 -6.46
CA LYS A 220 24.96 -17.43 -7.06
C LYS A 220 24.25 -16.35 -6.23
N LEU A 221 24.15 -16.54 -4.91
CA LEU A 221 23.54 -15.55 -4.00
C LEU A 221 24.40 -14.30 -3.89
N GLN A 222 25.73 -14.48 -3.84
CA GLN A 222 26.66 -13.36 -3.86
C GLN A 222 26.45 -12.50 -5.10
N ARG A 223 26.29 -13.12 -6.27
CA ARG A 223 26.01 -12.42 -7.52
C ARG A 223 24.70 -11.64 -7.47
N TYR A 224 23.62 -12.23 -6.98
CA TYR A 224 22.34 -11.54 -6.81
C TYR A 224 22.45 -10.30 -5.92
N CYS A 225 23.10 -10.42 -4.76
CA CYS A 225 23.32 -9.30 -3.85
C CYS A 225 24.17 -8.20 -4.50
N LEU A 226 25.25 -8.56 -5.21
CA LEU A 226 26.13 -7.60 -5.86
C LEU A 226 25.46 -6.89 -7.06
N ASP A 227 24.67 -7.61 -7.85
CA ASP A 227 23.92 -7.03 -8.96
C ASP A 227 22.83 -6.07 -8.43
N PHE A 228 22.13 -6.44 -7.36
CA PHE A 228 21.17 -5.55 -6.69
C PHE A 228 21.84 -4.28 -6.14
N ALA A 229 22.95 -4.44 -5.40
CA ALA A 229 23.69 -3.29 -4.86
C ALA A 229 24.20 -2.37 -5.98
N ARG A 230 24.73 -2.94 -7.07
CA ARG A 230 25.21 -2.16 -8.22
C ARG A 230 24.07 -1.36 -8.86
N ASP A 231 22.88 -1.93 -8.96
CA ASP A 231 21.78 -1.30 -9.70
C ASP A 231 20.99 -0.30 -8.86
N PHE A 232 20.85 -0.53 -7.55
CA PHE A 232 19.96 0.28 -6.70
C PHE A 232 20.64 1.04 -5.54
N LEU A 233 21.88 0.69 -5.15
CA LEU A 233 22.62 1.38 -4.07
C LEU A 233 23.63 2.38 -4.64
N ARG A 234 23.15 3.40 -5.36
CA ARG A 234 24.01 4.43 -5.98
C ARG A 234 23.96 5.81 -5.31
N CYS A 235 23.12 6.00 -4.31
CA CYS A 235 22.97 7.29 -3.66
C CYS A 235 24.14 7.62 -2.73
N THR A 236 24.43 8.91 -2.57
CA THR A 236 25.48 9.44 -1.69
C THR A 236 24.92 10.04 -0.40
N HIS A 237 23.65 9.78 -0.09
CA HIS A 237 23.00 10.29 1.11
C HIS A 237 23.65 9.71 2.37
N LYS A 238 23.70 10.53 3.42
CA LYS A 238 24.27 10.15 4.71
C LYS A 238 23.58 8.93 5.33
N GLU A 239 22.28 8.80 5.10
CA GLU A 239 21.43 7.73 5.63
C GLU A 239 21.34 6.52 4.70
N SER A 240 22.12 6.48 3.60
CA SER A 240 22.15 5.30 2.73
C SER A 240 22.48 4.04 3.53
N PRO A 241 21.73 2.92 3.37
CA PRO A 241 20.69 2.65 2.37
C PRO A 241 19.24 3.03 2.78
N TYR A 242 19.04 3.62 3.96
CA TYR A 242 17.74 3.90 4.59
C TYR A 242 17.05 5.20 4.13
N CYS A 243 17.64 5.93 3.19
CA CYS A 243 17.14 7.22 2.70
C CYS A 243 15.97 7.14 1.67
N GLY A 244 15.34 5.97 1.48
CA GLY A 244 14.25 5.77 0.51
C GLY A 244 14.66 5.65 -0.97
N CYS A 245 15.92 5.93 -1.30
CA CYS A 245 16.40 5.93 -2.70
C CYS A 245 16.37 4.55 -3.37
N VAL A 246 16.49 3.46 -2.60
CA VAL A 246 16.44 2.10 -3.11
C VAL A 246 15.04 1.79 -3.64
N GLN A 247 14.02 2.05 -2.82
CA GLN A 247 12.60 1.89 -3.14
C GLN A 247 12.23 2.67 -4.39
N LYS A 248 12.65 3.94 -4.45
CA LYS A 248 12.44 4.80 -5.61
C LYS A 248 13.09 4.24 -6.87
N SER A 249 14.34 3.76 -6.77
CA SER A 249 15.09 3.27 -7.94
C SER A 249 14.51 1.95 -8.47
N ILE A 250 14.04 1.07 -7.58
CA ILE A 250 13.33 -0.16 -7.94
C ILE A 250 12.01 0.17 -8.65
N SER A 251 11.23 1.08 -8.08
CA SER A 251 9.94 1.51 -8.63
C SER A 251 10.10 2.11 -10.03
N LEU A 252 11.07 3.01 -10.22
CA LEU A 252 11.40 3.56 -11.54
C LEU A 252 11.84 2.45 -12.50
N ARG A 253 12.64 1.48 -12.03
CA ARG A 253 13.05 0.35 -12.87
C ARG A 253 11.86 -0.51 -13.31
N ILE A 254 10.89 -0.75 -12.42
CA ILE A 254 9.65 -1.46 -12.76
C ILE A 254 8.88 -0.69 -13.85
N LEU A 255 8.73 0.62 -13.70
CA LEU A 255 8.03 1.46 -14.68
C LEU A 255 8.76 1.50 -16.03
N GLU A 256 10.09 1.62 -16.04
CA GLU A 256 10.90 1.52 -17.26
C GLU A 256 10.65 0.18 -17.99
N LEU A 257 10.68 -0.93 -17.25
CA LEU A 257 10.41 -2.26 -17.83
C LEU A 257 8.98 -2.36 -18.37
N ARG A 258 8.01 -1.73 -17.69
CA ARG A 258 6.63 -1.68 -18.16
C ARG A 258 6.51 -0.86 -19.44
N GLU A 259 7.15 0.31 -19.52
CA GLU A 259 7.19 1.16 -20.72
C GLU A 259 7.92 0.50 -21.90
N GLU A 260 8.86 -0.42 -21.64
CA GLU A 260 9.47 -1.29 -22.65
C GLU A 260 8.51 -2.35 -23.21
N GLY A 261 7.28 -2.44 -22.68
CA GLY A 261 6.23 -3.36 -23.11
C GLY A 261 6.16 -4.68 -22.34
N LYS A 262 6.94 -4.83 -21.25
CA LYS A 262 6.92 -6.07 -20.46
C LYS A 262 5.63 -6.20 -19.66
N SER A 263 5.07 -7.39 -19.64
CA SER A 263 3.98 -7.77 -18.76
C SER A 263 4.42 -7.83 -17.29
N PRO A 264 3.48 -7.74 -16.32
CA PRO A 264 3.80 -7.92 -14.91
C PRO A 264 4.57 -9.22 -14.61
N GLU A 265 4.22 -10.31 -15.29
CA GLU A 265 4.90 -11.60 -15.13
C GLU A 265 6.36 -11.55 -15.62
N GLU A 266 6.59 -10.92 -16.78
CA GLU A 266 7.96 -10.72 -17.31
C GLU A 266 8.80 -9.81 -16.42
N ILE A 267 8.20 -8.80 -15.79
CA ILE A 267 8.87 -7.95 -14.81
C ILE A 267 9.26 -8.78 -13.57
N ILE A 268 8.35 -9.59 -13.04
CA ILE A 268 8.63 -10.47 -11.89
C ILE A 268 9.75 -11.46 -12.25
N ASN A 269 9.69 -12.05 -13.45
CA ASN A 269 10.73 -12.95 -13.94
C ASN A 269 12.08 -12.23 -14.10
N HIS A 270 12.09 -10.98 -14.56
CA HIS A 270 13.31 -10.16 -14.63
C HIS A 270 13.96 -9.98 -13.25
N PHE A 271 13.17 -9.61 -12.23
CA PHE A 271 13.66 -9.45 -10.87
C PHE A 271 14.09 -10.79 -10.23
N SER A 272 13.38 -11.86 -10.55
CA SER A 272 13.73 -13.23 -10.13
C SER A 272 15.08 -13.66 -10.69
N ASP A 273 15.29 -13.47 -11.99
CA ASP A 273 16.48 -14.00 -12.64
C ASP A 273 17.72 -13.17 -12.35
N ARG A 274 17.56 -11.85 -12.19
CA ARG A 274 18.68 -10.92 -11.97
C ARG A 274 19.04 -10.74 -10.50
N TYR A 275 18.05 -10.74 -9.61
CA TYR A 275 18.27 -10.42 -8.19
C TYR A 275 17.80 -11.54 -7.25
N GLY A 276 17.21 -12.63 -7.76
CA GLY A 276 16.62 -13.69 -6.94
C GLY A 276 15.48 -13.19 -6.05
N MET A 277 14.75 -12.18 -6.54
CA MET A 277 13.64 -11.53 -5.85
C MET A 277 12.32 -11.77 -6.59
N TYR A 278 11.19 -11.72 -5.89
CA TYR A 278 9.88 -11.83 -6.52
C TYR A 278 8.89 -10.90 -5.85
N ALA A 279 7.83 -10.55 -6.58
CA ALA A 279 6.64 -9.90 -6.07
C ALA A 279 5.44 -10.82 -6.35
N TYR A 280 4.37 -10.70 -5.58
CA TYR A 280 3.11 -11.30 -5.98
C TYR A 280 2.53 -10.50 -7.15
N GLN A 281 1.96 -11.21 -8.12
CA GLN A 281 1.46 -10.59 -9.34
C GLN A 281 0.33 -9.59 -9.05
N GLY A 282 -0.54 -9.88 -8.09
CA GLY A 282 -1.61 -8.97 -7.68
C GLY A 282 -1.08 -7.63 -7.17
N ASP A 283 -0.08 -7.66 -6.30
CA ASP A 283 0.53 -6.46 -5.72
C ASP A 283 1.15 -5.58 -6.80
N LEU A 284 1.88 -6.18 -7.74
CA LEU A 284 2.48 -5.45 -8.85
C LEU A 284 1.42 -4.85 -9.79
N ILE A 285 0.35 -5.58 -10.09
CA ILE A 285 -0.74 -5.07 -10.94
C ILE A 285 -1.43 -3.89 -10.25
N ASN A 286 -1.81 -4.05 -8.98
CA ASN A 286 -2.47 -2.99 -8.22
C ASN A 286 -1.60 -1.72 -8.15
N TRP A 287 -0.30 -1.88 -7.91
CA TRP A 287 0.63 -0.76 -7.89
C TRP A 287 0.78 -0.09 -9.26
N LEU A 288 0.86 -0.85 -10.36
CA LEU A 288 0.91 -0.29 -11.70
C LEU A 288 -0.37 0.49 -12.06
N ASP A 289 -1.54 -0.05 -11.70
CA ASP A 289 -2.83 0.65 -11.87
C ASP A 289 -2.86 1.95 -11.05
N GLN A 290 -2.29 1.93 -9.85
CA GLN A 290 -2.16 3.13 -9.02
C GLN A 290 -1.19 4.15 -9.65
N MET A 291 -0.09 3.72 -10.25
CA MET A 291 0.82 4.60 -10.99
C MET A 291 0.14 5.27 -12.19
N VAL A 292 -0.73 4.55 -12.91
CA VAL A 292 -1.56 5.12 -13.99
C VAL A 292 -2.46 6.23 -13.47
N ARG A 293 -3.15 6.00 -12.34
CA ARG A 293 -4.00 7.00 -11.68
C ARG A 293 -3.22 8.23 -11.25
N TYR A 294 -2.03 8.05 -10.64
CA TYR A 294 -1.19 9.18 -10.28
C TYR A 294 -0.70 9.95 -11.51
N LEU A 295 -0.32 9.28 -12.60
CA LEU A 295 0.09 9.97 -13.83
C LEU A 295 -1.06 10.81 -14.42
N GLU A 296 -2.28 10.29 -14.36
CA GLU A 296 -3.47 11.04 -14.76
C GLU A 296 -3.73 12.26 -13.85
N ALA A 297 -3.60 12.08 -12.53
CA ALA A 297 -3.74 13.16 -11.56
C ALA A 297 -2.65 14.24 -11.73
N ILE A 298 -1.40 13.82 -11.96
CA ILE A 298 -0.27 14.70 -12.25
C ILE A 298 -0.51 15.47 -13.55
N GLU A 299 -1.07 14.84 -14.58
CA GLU A 299 -1.46 15.51 -15.82
C GLU A 299 -2.48 16.62 -15.57
N ALA A 300 -3.54 16.34 -14.79
CA ALA A 300 -4.58 17.32 -14.46
C ALA A 300 -4.03 18.49 -13.64
N VAL A 301 -3.27 18.21 -12.58
CA VAL A 301 -2.62 19.24 -11.75
C VAL A 301 -1.64 20.07 -12.57
N ALA A 302 -0.83 19.43 -13.44
CA ALA A 302 0.10 20.13 -14.31
C ALA A 302 -0.61 21.07 -15.29
N LYS A 303 -1.78 20.69 -15.83
CA LYS A 303 -2.60 21.57 -16.68
C LYS A 303 -3.07 22.82 -15.93
N VAL A 304 -3.61 22.65 -14.72
CA VAL A 304 -4.07 23.76 -13.86
C VAL A 304 -2.91 24.70 -13.52
N LEU A 305 -1.73 24.15 -13.22
CA LEU A 305 -0.54 24.94 -12.88
C LEU A 305 0.22 25.52 -14.09
N GLY A 306 -0.32 25.38 -15.31
CA GLY A 306 0.30 25.89 -16.54
C GLY A 306 1.60 25.18 -16.94
N LYS A 307 1.82 23.95 -16.47
CA LYS A 307 2.99 23.11 -16.78
C LYS A 307 2.72 22.19 -17.96
N GLY A 308 2.45 22.78 -19.13
CA GLY A 308 2.02 22.06 -20.34
C GLY A 308 2.96 20.94 -20.80
N GLU A 309 4.28 21.12 -20.72
CA GLU A 309 5.25 20.07 -21.06
C GLU A 309 5.14 18.85 -20.14
N ALA A 310 5.07 19.08 -18.83
CA ALA A 310 4.92 18.01 -17.84
C ALA A 310 3.57 17.30 -17.96
N ALA A 311 2.49 18.05 -18.26
CA ALA A 311 1.17 17.47 -18.51
C ALA A 311 1.19 16.54 -19.74
N LYS A 312 1.82 16.98 -20.84
CA LYS A 312 1.95 16.16 -22.04
C LYS A 312 2.79 14.91 -21.77
N GLU A 313 3.92 15.07 -21.07
CA GLU A 313 4.77 13.94 -20.70
C GLU A 313 3.99 12.95 -19.81
N ALA A 314 3.23 13.41 -18.81
CA ALA A 314 2.43 12.57 -17.94
C ALA A 314 1.43 11.71 -18.72
N GLY A 315 0.68 12.30 -19.67
CA GLY A 315 -0.25 11.57 -20.52
C GLY A 315 0.40 10.61 -21.52
N GLU A 316 1.63 10.89 -21.97
CA GLU A 316 2.42 9.95 -22.78
C GLU A 316 2.94 8.77 -21.95
N ARG A 317 3.44 9.03 -20.75
CA ARG A 317 3.91 8.00 -19.80
C ARG A 317 2.77 7.11 -19.35
N LYS A 318 1.60 7.70 -19.06
CA LYS A 318 0.38 6.98 -18.66
C LYS A 318 0.05 5.85 -19.64
N ARG A 319 -0.09 6.18 -20.93
CA ARG A 319 -0.41 5.20 -21.99
C ARG A 319 0.61 4.07 -22.07
N ARG A 320 1.90 4.40 -22.01
CA ARG A 320 2.97 3.39 -22.01
C ARG A 320 2.91 2.44 -20.81
N VAL A 321 2.55 2.96 -19.63
CA VAL A 321 2.41 2.14 -18.40
C VAL A 321 1.13 1.30 -18.46
N GLU A 322 0.02 1.84 -18.96
CA GLU A 322 -1.22 1.10 -19.26
C GLU A 322 -0.96 -0.05 -20.24
N GLY A 323 -0.06 0.16 -21.21
CA GLY A 323 0.30 -0.80 -22.25
C GLY A 323 -0.34 -0.50 -23.61
N GLU A 324 -0.73 0.76 -23.83
CA GLU A 324 -1.18 1.32 -25.11
C GLU A 324 -0.02 1.96 -25.90
#